data_AF-A0A8X6YGG1-F1
#
_entry.id   AF-A0A8X6YGG1-F1
#
_cell.length_a   1.000
_cell.length_b   1.000
_cell.length_c   1.000
_cell.angle_alpha   90.00
_cell.angle_beta   90.00
_cell.angle_gamma   90.00
#
_symmetry.space_group_name_H-M   'P 1'
#
loop_
_entity.id
_entity.type
_entity.pdbx_description
1 polymer ?
#
loop_
_entity_poly.entity_id
_entity_poly.type
_entity_poly.pdbx_seq_one_letter_code
_entity_poly.pdbx_strand_id
1 'polypeptide(L)'
;MKLILGVICLTACLAAVNCKLCRTEDDCGDGFCCAGLTARQMENRGFCLRLNREGRRCNKPEAKVDFYGGKFLITCPCAEGLVCEPKGMRDGITDPDIIRRYLRCQKPGTTNPPVTGDDVKDKTTPEVVTTDEKEDKTLPPEIVETEAPKETPEPEPEPEPEPEPEEKPDEIPEEPEEGPGGEKPRDDDCEDWELPC
;
A
#
# COMPACT_ATOMS: atom_id res chain seq x y z
N MET A 1 6.72 36.72 -8.24
CA MET A 1 7.05 35.49 -7.47
C MET A 1 5.85 34.86 -6.76
N LYS A 2 4.90 35.62 -6.17
CA LYS A 2 3.74 35.04 -5.44
C LYS A 2 2.77 34.22 -6.33
N LEU A 3 2.55 34.64 -7.58
CA LEU A 3 1.69 33.91 -8.53
C LEU A 3 2.26 32.54 -8.94
N ILE A 4 3.58 32.45 -9.10
CA ILE A 4 4.26 31.19 -9.49
C ILE A 4 4.07 30.14 -8.39
N LEU A 5 4.21 30.53 -7.13
CA LEU A 5 4.00 29.65 -5.98
C LEU A 5 2.55 29.17 -5.86
N GLY A 6 1.58 30.03 -6.18
CA GLY A 6 0.16 29.65 -6.23
C GLY A 6 -0.13 28.61 -7.32
N VAL A 7 0.42 28.78 -8.52
CA VAL A 7 0.23 27.83 -9.65
C VAL A 7 0.89 26.48 -9.36
N ILE A 8 2.10 26.47 -8.79
CA ILE A 8 2.78 25.23 -8.40
C ILE A 8 1.99 24.49 -7.31
N CYS A 9 1.48 25.21 -6.31
CA CYS A 9 0.67 24.60 -5.25
C CYS A 9 -0.63 24.02 -5.83
N LEU A 10 -1.34 24.76 -6.69
CA LEU A 10 -2.59 24.32 -7.30
C LEU A 10 -2.40 23.08 -8.18
N THR A 11 -1.33 23.05 -8.99
CA THR A 11 -1.01 21.89 -9.85
C THR A 11 -0.62 20.66 -9.03
N ALA A 12 0.15 20.81 -7.95
CA ALA A 12 0.46 19.72 -7.02
C ALA A 12 -0.80 19.20 -6.31
N CYS A 13 -1.70 20.10 -5.89
CA CYS A 13 -2.99 19.73 -5.30
C CYS A 13 -3.83 18.93 -6.28
N LEU A 14 -4.00 19.40 -7.53
CA LEU A 14 -4.76 18.70 -8.58
C LEU A 14 -4.21 17.30 -8.86
N ALA A 15 -2.89 17.14 -8.87
CA ALA A 15 -2.26 15.82 -9.00
C ALA A 15 -2.58 14.89 -7.81
N ALA A 16 -2.70 15.44 -6.60
CA ALA A 16 -3.03 14.67 -5.39
C ALA A 16 -4.53 14.32 -5.27
N VAL A 17 -5.45 15.10 -5.87
CA VAL A 17 -6.90 14.82 -5.79
C VAL A 17 -7.31 13.62 -6.66
N ASN A 18 -6.46 13.20 -7.61
CA ASN A 18 -6.74 12.03 -8.46
C ASN A 18 -6.53 10.68 -7.77
N CYS A 19 -6.26 10.67 -6.45
CA CYS A 19 -6.28 9.45 -5.66
C CYS A 19 -7.73 8.98 -5.48
N LYS A 20 -8.15 8.01 -6.30
CA LYS A 20 -9.47 7.38 -6.19
C LYS A 20 -9.58 6.68 -4.82
N LEU A 21 -10.66 6.96 -4.09
CA LEU A 21 -10.99 6.27 -2.85
C LEU A 21 -11.59 4.89 -3.16
N CYS A 22 -11.33 3.91 -2.31
CA CYS A 22 -11.85 2.55 -2.43
C CYS A 22 -12.36 2.03 -1.09
N ARG A 23 -13.36 1.16 -1.11
CA ARG A 23 -13.78 0.35 0.05
C ARG A 23 -13.28 -1.09 -0.08
N THR A 24 -13.25 -1.58 -1.31
CA THR A 24 -12.87 -2.91 -1.74
C THR A 24 -11.84 -2.83 -2.86
N GLU A 25 -11.25 -3.97 -3.25
CA GLU A 25 -10.30 -4.02 -4.37
C GLU A 25 -10.99 -3.74 -5.73
N ASP A 26 -12.25 -4.12 -5.86
CA ASP A 26 -13.05 -3.95 -7.09
C ASP A 26 -13.38 -2.48 -7.41
N ASP A 27 -13.30 -1.59 -6.40
CA ASP A 27 -13.44 -0.15 -6.62
C ASP A 27 -12.26 0.43 -7.43
N CYS A 28 -11.13 -0.28 -7.44
CA CYS A 28 -9.93 0.06 -8.17
C CYS A 28 -9.89 -0.64 -9.53
N GLY A 29 -9.35 0.04 -10.55
CA GLY A 29 -9.17 -0.56 -11.87
C GLY A 29 -7.98 -1.51 -11.94
N ASP A 30 -7.84 -2.20 -13.07
CA ASP A 30 -6.72 -3.12 -13.33
C ASP A 30 -5.35 -2.44 -13.08
N GLY A 31 -4.46 -3.16 -12.40
CA GLY A 31 -3.13 -2.65 -12.05
C GLY A 31 -3.11 -1.71 -10.84
N PHE A 32 -4.21 -1.61 -10.09
CA PHE A 32 -4.28 -0.88 -8.82
C PHE A 32 -4.71 -1.80 -7.68
N CYS A 33 -4.36 -1.44 -6.45
CA CYS A 33 -4.82 -2.12 -5.24
C CYS A 33 -5.46 -1.12 -4.28
N CYS A 34 -6.39 -1.60 -3.45
CA CYS A 34 -6.96 -0.81 -2.37
C CYS A 34 -6.07 -0.88 -1.12
N ALA A 35 -5.41 0.23 -0.79
CA ALA A 35 -4.50 0.32 0.35
C ALA A 35 -4.97 1.35 1.39
N GLY A 36 -4.87 1.00 2.66
CA GLY A 36 -5.07 1.93 3.77
C GLY A 36 -3.74 2.54 4.23
N LEU A 37 -3.74 3.85 4.48
CA LEU A 37 -2.54 4.59 4.93
C LEU A 37 -2.32 4.48 6.45
N THR A 38 -3.39 4.48 7.25
CA THR A 38 -3.31 4.43 8.72
C THR A 38 -4.50 3.66 9.28
N ALA A 39 -4.32 2.93 10.40
CA ALA A 39 -5.36 2.09 11.01
C ALA A 39 -6.70 2.83 11.18
N ARG A 40 -6.66 4.08 11.65
CA ARG A 40 -7.83 4.94 11.84
C ARG A 40 -8.54 5.35 10.54
N GLN A 41 -7.84 5.38 9.41
CA GLN A 41 -8.44 5.65 8.10
C GLN A 41 -8.98 4.37 7.44
N MET A 42 -8.50 3.18 7.84
CA MET A 42 -8.82 1.92 7.16
C MET A 42 -10.19 1.34 7.50
N GLU A 43 -10.85 1.82 8.55
CA GLU A 43 -12.13 1.27 9.01
C GLU A 43 -13.17 1.23 7.90
N ASN A 44 -13.16 2.19 6.95
CA ASN A 44 -14.13 2.18 5.85
C ASN A 44 -13.60 2.68 4.50
N ARG A 45 -12.38 3.25 4.41
CA ARG A 45 -11.88 3.83 3.16
C ARG A 45 -10.38 3.55 2.98
N GLY A 46 -9.99 3.27 1.76
CA GLY A 46 -8.63 3.18 1.29
C GLY A 46 -8.43 4.08 0.07
N PHE A 47 -7.22 4.01 -0.48
CA PHE A 47 -6.86 4.68 -1.73
C PHE A 47 -6.44 3.63 -2.75
N CYS A 48 -6.88 3.81 -4.00
CA CYS A 48 -6.38 3.04 -5.12
C CYS A 48 -4.95 3.48 -5.42
N LEU A 49 -3.99 2.62 -5.07
CA LEU A 49 -2.58 2.82 -5.37
C LEU A 49 -2.17 1.88 -6.50
N ARG A 50 -1.21 2.29 -7.33
CA ARG A 50 -0.69 1.43 -8.39
C ARG A 50 0.03 0.22 -7.79
N LEU A 51 -0.10 -0.94 -8.45
CA LEU A 51 0.70 -2.12 -8.15
C LEU A 51 2.19 -1.81 -8.27
N ASN A 52 2.99 -2.49 -7.45
CA ASN A 52 4.41 -2.20 -7.34
C ASN A 52 5.21 -2.76 -8.52
N ARG A 53 6.11 -1.93 -9.06
CA ARG A 53 7.06 -2.30 -10.12
C ARG A 53 8.29 -3.00 -9.54
N GLU A 54 9.09 -3.62 -10.41
CA GLU A 54 10.35 -4.27 -10.07
C GLU A 54 11.24 -3.35 -9.20
N GLY A 55 11.79 -3.91 -8.11
CA GLY A 55 12.64 -3.22 -7.15
C GLY A 55 11.92 -2.36 -6.10
N ARG A 56 10.59 -2.16 -6.20
CA ARG A 56 9.82 -1.44 -5.17
C ARG A 56 9.49 -2.33 -3.97
N ARG A 57 9.21 -1.72 -2.82
CA ARG A 57 8.70 -2.43 -1.63
C ARG A 57 7.34 -3.03 -1.94
N CYS A 58 7.06 -4.18 -1.36
CA CYS A 58 5.80 -4.88 -1.58
C CYS A 58 5.37 -5.59 -0.30
N ASN A 59 4.07 -5.86 -0.23
CA ASN A 59 3.50 -6.80 0.71
C ASN A 59 3.18 -8.11 0.00
N LYS A 60 3.25 -9.23 0.73
CA LYS A 60 2.73 -10.51 0.25
C LYS A 60 1.20 -10.41 0.08
N PRO A 61 0.60 -11.12 -0.88
CA PRO A 61 -0.85 -11.10 -1.09
C PRO A 61 -1.64 -11.57 0.15
N GLU A 62 -1.05 -12.46 0.95
CA GLU A 62 -1.60 -12.96 2.22
C GLU A 62 -1.56 -11.93 3.35
N ALA A 63 -0.83 -10.82 3.20
CA ALA A 63 -0.74 -9.77 4.22
C ALA A 63 -1.94 -8.81 4.19
N LYS A 64 -2.99 -9.13 3.42
CA LYS A 64 -4.28 -8.47 3.53
C LYS A 64 -4.83 -8.67 4.94
N VAL A 65 -5.39 -7.61 5.49
CA VAL A 65 -5.95 -7.65 6.84
C VAL A 65 -7.46 -7.68 6.72
N ASP A 66 -8.07 -8.84 6.98
CA ASP A 66 -9.52 -9.03 6.87
C ASP A 66 -10.29 -8.09 7.80
N PHE A 67 -9.73 -7.79 8.97
CA PHE A 67 -10.28 -6.81 9.92
C PHE A 67 -10.50 -5.42 9.28
N TYR A 68 -9.72 -5.06 8.25
CA TYR A 68 -9.88 -3.80 7.51
C TYR A 68 -10.59 -3.99 6.16
N GLY A 69 -11.38 -5.05 6.01
CA GLY A 69 -12.10 -5.37 4.78
C GLY A 69 -11.17 -5.81 3.64
N GLY A 70 -10.15 -6.60 3.96
CA GLY A 70 -9.23 -7.20 2.97
C GLY A 70 -8.26 -6.21 2.31
N LYS A 71 -8.01 -5.05 2.94
CA LYS A 71 -7.12 -4.01 2.42
C LYS A 71 -5.65 -4.28 2.72
N PHE A 72 -4.77 -3.74 1.88
CA PHE A 72 -3.32 -3.74 2.13
C PHE A 72 -2.89 -2.60 3.05
N LEU A 73 -1.98 -2.89 3.99
CA LEU A 73 -1.39 -1.88 4.86
C LEU A 73 -0.24 -1.15 4.13
N ILE A 74 -0.43 0.15 3.85
CA ILE A 74 0.59 1.10 3.35
C ILE A 74 1.11 0.82 1.93
N THR A 75 1.34 -0.44 1.57
CA THR A 75 2.05 -0.85 0.34
C THR A 75 1.26 -1.91 -0.41
N CYS A 76 1.07 -1.71 -1.72
CA CYS A 76 0.42 -2.68 -2.61
C CYS A 76 1.25 -3.95 -2.84
N PRO A 77 0.64 -5.02 -3.36
CA PRO A 77 1.38 -6.15 -3.90
C PRO A 77 2.12 -5.75 -5.19
N CYS A 78 2.93 -6.68 -5.70
CA CYS A 78 3.62 -6.50 -6.97
C CYS A 78 2.64 -6.55 -8.15
N ALA A 79 3.02 -5.91 -9.25
CA ALA A 79 2.32 -6.06 -10.52
C ALA A 79 2.37 -7.50 -11.02
N GLU A 80 1.46 -7.85 -11.93
CA GLU A 80 1.42 -9.16 -12.55
C GLU A 80 2.77 -9.58 -13.14
N GLY A 81 3.13 -10.85 -12.95
CA GLY A 81 4.42 -11.39 -13.39
C GLY A 81 5.62 -11.03 -12.50
N LEU A 82 5.42 -10.38 -11.35
CA LEU A 82 6.45 -10.11 -10.35
C LEU A 82 6.15 -10.83 -9.03
N VAL A 83 7.20 -11.24 -8.33
CA VAL A 83 7.12 -11.94 -7.04
C VAL A 83 7.69 -11.05 -5.93
N CYS A 84 7.05 -11.04 -4.76
CA CYS A 84 7.46 -10.25 -3.61
C CYS A 84 8.42 -11.05 -2.72
N GLU A 85 9.74 -10.84 -2.91
CA GLU A 85 10.78 -11.61 -2.24
C GLU A 85 11.77 -10.71 -1.48
N PRO A 86 12.40 -11.21 -0.39
CA PRO A 86 13.45 -10.47 0.30
C PRO A 86 14.63 -10.17 -0.65
N LYS A 87 15.11 -8.92 -0.67
CA LYS A 87 16.30 -8.53 -1.44
C LYS A 87 17.33 -7.85 -0.54
N GLY A 88 18.58 -8.32 -0.62
CA GLY A 88 19.72 -7.73 0.11
C GLY A 88 19.67 -7.96 1.63
N MET A 89 19.05 -9.05 2.05
CA MET A 89 19.03 -9.48 3.45
C MET A 89 20.30 -10.29 3.76
N ARG A 90 20.86 -10.11 4.96
CA ARG A 90 21.96 -10.96 5.45
C ARG A 90 21.43 -12.32 5.89
N ASP A 91 22.23 -13.36 5.73
CA ASP A 91 21.90 -14.69 6.24
C ASP A 91 21.69 -14.66 7.76
N GLY A 92 20.76 -15.49 8.26
CA GLY A 92 20.47 -15.64 9.68
C GLY A 92 19.46 -14.65 10.28
N ILE A 93 18.88 -13.73 9.49
CA ILE A 93 17.78 -12.89 9.98
C ILE A 93 16.45 -13.66 9.89
N THR A 94 15.87 -13.98 11.04
CA THR A 94 14.59 -14.70 11.16
C THR A 94 13.42 -13.81 11.61
N ASP A 95 13.70 -12.57 12.02
CA ASP A 95 12.67 -11.65 12.50
C ASP A 95 11.70 -11.26 11.37
N PRO A 96 10.39 -11.56 11.50
CA PRO A 96 9.40 -11.34 10.46
C PRO A 96 9.21 -9.85 10.12
N ASP A 97 9.35 -8.95 11.10
CA ASP A 97 9.21 -7.51 10.88
C ASP A 97 10.43 -6.93 10.18
N ILE A 98 11.62 -7.50 10.42
CA ILE A 98 12.79 -7.16 9.63
C ILE A 98 12.60 -7.68 8.20
N ILE A 99 12.21 -8.95 8.02
CA ILE A 99 11.95 -9.54 6.68
C ILE A 99 11.00 -8.68 5.85
N ARG A 100 9.87 -8.23 6.44
CA ARG A 100 8.89 -7.35 5.79
C ARG A 100 9.50 -6.07 5.21
N ARG A 101 10.50 -5.48 5.86
CA ARG A 101 11.16 -4.24 5.38
C ARG A 101 12.05 -4.48 4.16
N TYR A 102 12.48 -5.71 3.91
CA TYR A 102 13.35 -6.09 2.78
C TYR A 102 12.61 -6.75 1.62
N LEU A 103 11.29 -6.95 1.73
CA LEU A 103 10.48 -7.46 0.63
C LEU A 103 10.46 -6.48 -0.55
N ARG A 104 10.81 -6.98 -1.74
CA ARG A 104 10.84 -6.21 -2.99
C ARG A 104 10.25 -7.01 -4.13
N CYS A 105 9.64 -6.33 -5.10
CA CYS A 105 9.18 -6.98 -6.33
C CYS A 105 10.36 -7.39 -7.20
N GLN A 106 10.40 -8.65 -7.61
CA GLN A 106 11.44 -9.23 -8.46
C GLN A 106 10.79 -10.04 -9.58
N LYS A 107 11.49 -10.16 -10.71
CA LYS A 107 11.07 -11.07 -11.77
C LYS A 107 11.28 -12.53 -11.31
N PRO A 108 10.33 -13.43 -11.54
CA PRO A 108 10.53 -14.84 -11.25
C PRO A 108 11.75 -15.35 -12.03
N GLY A 109 12.66 -16.04 -11.33
CA GLY A 109 13.88 -16.60 -11.93
C GLY A 109 15.13 -15.72 -11.83
N THR A 110 15.02 -14.47 -11.36
CA THR A 110 16.20 -13.68 -10.98
C THR A 110 16.62 -14.04 -9.55
N THR A 111 17.06 -15.28 -9.35
CA THR A 111 17.74 -15.66 -8.12
C THR A 111 19.09 -14.94 -8.12
N ASN A 112 19.14 -13.74 -7.53
CA ASN A 112 20.41 -13.06 -7.34
C ASN A 112 21.28 -14.00 -6.50
N PRO A 113 22.52 -14.32 -6.94
CA PRO A 113 23.44 -15.07 -6.09
C PRO A 113 23.55 -14.35 -4.75
N PRO A 114 23.62 -15.08 -3.63
CA PRO A 114 23.82 -14.49 -2.32
C PRO A 114 24.98 -13.50 -2.43
N VAL A 115 24.74 -12.26 -2.03
CA VAL A 115 25.78 -11.23 -2.02
C VAL A 115 26.74 -11.63 -0.90
N THR A 116 27.71 -12.50 -1.24
CA THR A 116 28.82 -12.87 -0.37
C THR A 116 29.60 -11.58 -0.15
N GLY A 117 29.34 -10.95 0.99
CA GLY A 117 29.95 -9.69 1.37
C GLY A 117 31.38 -9.92 1.79
N ASP A 118 32.28 -9.97 0.82
CA ASP A 118 33.67 -9.62 0.98
C ASP A 118 33.99 -8.54 -0.08
N ASP A 119 34.72 -7.51 0.34
CA ASP A 119 35.20 -6.37 -0.46
C ASP A 119 34.21 -5.21 -0.75
N VAL A 120 34.02 -4.33 0.25
CA VAL A 120 34.31 -2.89 0.05
C VAL A 120 34.98 -2.35 1.32
N LYS A 121 36.29 -2.56 1.41
CA LYS A 121 37.19 -1.58 2.02
C LYS A 121 37.51 -0.54 0.94
N ASP A 122 37.61 0.70 1.36
CA ASP A 122 38.15 1.86 0.63
C ASP A 122 37.12 2.85 0.02
N LYS A 123 36.76 3.83 0.86
CA LYS A 123 37.09 5.25 0.66
C LYS A 123 37.01 5.75 -0.79
N THR A 124 35.86 6.28 -1.19
CA THR A 124 35.84 7.30 -2.25
C THR A 124 34.83 8.39 -1.92
N THR A 125 35.40 9.56 -1.68
CA THR A 125 34.81 10.89 -1.56
C THR A 125 33.85 11.18 -2.72
N PRO A 126 32.66 11.78 -2.50
CA PRO A 126 31.88 12.30 -3.60
C PRO A 126 32.48 13.62 -4.11
N GLU A 127 33.15 13.55 -5.27
CA GLU A 127 33.36 14.73 -6.11
C GLU A 127 32.03 15.18 -6.72
N VAL A 128 31.81 16.48 -6.63
CA VAL A 128 30.69 17.22 -7.22
C VAL A 128 30.80 17.12 -8.74
N VAL A 129 29.92 16.34 -9.37
CA VAL A 129 29.73 16.36 -10.82
C VAL A 129 28.55 17.29 -11.12
N THR A 130 28.87 18.56 -11.37
CA THR A 130 28.07 19.47 -12.19
C THR A 130 27.90 18.84 -13.57
N THR A 131 26.66 18.52 -13.94
CA THR A 131 26.34 18.07 -15.30
C THR A 131 25.63 19.21 -16.02
N ASP A 132 26.28 19.68 -17.07
CA ASP A 132 25.88 20.72 -18.01
C ASP A 132 24.48 20.47 -18.59
N GLU A 133 23.71 21.55 -18.57
CA GLU A 133 22.41 21.71 -19.20
C GLU A 133 22.61 21.71 -20.73
N LYS A 134 22.23 20.63 -21.41
CA LYS A 134 22.15 20.62 -22.87
C LYS A 134 20.70 20.85 -23.29
N GLU A 135 20.44 22.11 -23.66
CA GLU A 135 19.20 22.62 -24.24
C GLU A 135 18.84 21.81 -25.50
N ASP A 136 17.83 20.93 -25.40
CA ASP A 136 17.23 20.26 -26.55
C ASP A 136 16.04 21.10 -27.04
N LYS A 137 16.26 21.78 -28.18
CA LYS A 137 15.23 22.48 -28.95
C LYS A 137 14.35 21.46 -29.66
N THR A 138 13.38 20.90 -28.95
CA THR A 138 12.25 20.21 -29.58
C THR A 138 11.19 21.23 -30.00
N LEU A 139 10.89 21.23 -31.31
CA LEU A 139 9.89 22.07 -31.98
C LEU A 139 8.48 21.88 -31.39
N PRO A 140 7.62 22.92 -31.44
CA PRO A 140 6.26 22.82 -30.93
C PRO A 140 5.43 21.83 -31.78
N PRO A 141 4.59 20.99 -31.15
CA PRO A 141 3.65 20.16 -31.88
C PRO A 141 2.57 21.03 -32.54
N GLU A 142 2.32 20.71 -33.81
CA GLU A 142 1.25 21.26 -34.64
C GLU A 142 -0.10 21.02 -33.96
N ILE A 143 -0.81 22.11 -33.71
CA ILE A 143 -2.08 22.13 -32.99
C ILE A 143 -3.16 21.69 -33.99
N VAL A 144 -3.53 20.41 -33.96
CA VAL A 144 -4.69 19.91 -34.70
C VAL A 144 -5.95 20.37 -33.94
N GLU A 145 -6.62 21.39 -34.45
CA GLU A 145 -7.96 21.81 -34.03
C GLU A 145 -8.91 20.61 -34.19
N THR A 146 -9.19 19.96 -33.06
CA THR A 146 -10.20 18.91 -32.98
C THR A 146 -11.52 19.60 -32.64
N GLU A 147 -12.47 19.57 -33.57
CA GLU A 147 -13.79 20.16 -33.38
C GLU A 147 -14.49 19.57 -32.15
N ALA A 148 -15.00 20.47 -31.32
CA ALA A 148 -15.70 20.14 -30.08
C ALA A 148 -16.92 19.25 -30.37
N PRO A 149 -17.04 18.08 -29.72
CA PRO A 149 -18.24 17.26 -29.76
C PRO A 149 -19.42 18.06 -29.22
N LYS A 150 -20.46 18.17 -30.02
CA LYS A 150 -21.74 18.80 -29.65
C LYS A 150 -22.35 17.98 -28.50
N GLU A 151 -22.28 18.50 -27.28
CA GLU A 151 -22.89 17.88 -26.10
C GLU A 151 -24.39 17.72 -26.34
N THR A 152 -24.83 16.47 -26.26
CA THR A 152 -26.25 16.11 -26.28
C THR A 152 -26.74 16.32 -24.85
N PRO A 153 -27.87 17.01 -24.61
CA PRO A 153 -28.35 17.28 -23.27
C PRO A 153 -28.55 15.98 -22.50
N GLU A 154 -27.84 15.82 -21.38
CA GLU A 154 -28.02 14.71 -20.46
C GLU A 154 -29.47 14.71 -19.96
N PRO A 155 -30.15 13.55 -19.97
CA PRO A 155 -31.49 13.44 -19.40
C PRO A 155 -31.45 13.75 -17.91
N GLU A 156 -32.41 14.55 -17.44
CA GLU A 156 -32.55 14.87 -16.03
C GLU A 156 -32.64 13.58 -15.19
N PRO A 157 -31.90 13.48 -14.08
CA PRO A 157 -31.90 12.29 -13.25
C PRO A 157 -33.31 12.07 -12.67
N GLU A 158 -33.81 10.85 -12.83
CA GLU A 158 -35.07 10.43 -12.21
C GLU A 158 -35.01 10.60 -10.69
N PRO A 159 -36.11 11.03 -10.05
CA PRO A 159 -36.15 11.25 -8.61
C PRO A 159 -35.80 9.95 -7.86
N GLU A 160 -34.84 10.05 -6.94
CA GLU A 160 -34.46 8.92 -6.10
C GLU A 160 -35.67 8.39 -5.31
N PRO A 161 -35.86 7.07 -5.23
CA PRO A 161 -36.93 6.47 -4.45
C PRO A 161 -36.78 6.83 -2.97
N GLU A 162 -37.89 7.20 -2.34
CA GLU A 162 -37.93 7.49 -0.91
C GLU A 162 -37.45 6.26 -0.12
N PRO A 163 -36.58 6.46 0.89
CA PRO A 163 -36.04 5.36 1.69
C PRO A 163 -37.17 4.64 2.43
N GLU A 164 -37.24 3.32 2.27
CA GLU A 164 -38.13 2.47 3.03
C GLU A 164 -37.82 2.59 4.54
N PRO A 165 -38.86 2.56 5.40
CA PRO A 165 -38.69 2.69 6.84
C PRO A 165 -37.85 1.54 7.40
N GLU A 166 -36.72 1.87 8.03
CA GLU A 166 -35.86 0.92 8.73
C GLU A 166 -36.67 0.15 9.78
N GLU A 167 -36.77 -1.17 9.60
CA GLU A 167 -37.29 -2.08 10.61
C GLU A 167 -36.35 -2.06 11.83
N LYS A 168 -36.94 -1.79 13.00
CA LYS A 168 -36.23 -1.79 14.26
C LYS A 168 -35.68 -3.20 14.53
N PRO A 169 -34.39 -3.35 14.88
CA PRO A 169 -33.84 -4.64 15.28
C PRO A 169 -34.55 -5.16 16.52
N ASP A 170 -35.07 -6.38 16.44
CA ASP A 170 -35.59 -7.12 17.58
C ASP A 170 -34.50 -7.23 18.67
N GLU A 171 -34.88 -6.91 19.91
CA GLU A 171 -34.03 -7.00 21.08
C GLU A 171 -33.50 -8.44 21.26
N ILE A 172 -32.19 -8.60 21.12
CA ILE A 172 -31.50 -9.85 21.41
C ILE A 172 -31.51 -10.04 22.94
N PRO A 173 -31.98 -11.19 23.47
CA PRO A 173 -31.97 -11.47 24.90
C PRO A 173 -30.54 -11.45 25.44
N GLU A 174 -30.30 -10.66 26.49
CA GLU A 174 -29.02 -10.63 27.21
C GLU A 174 -28.71 -12.02 27.80
N GLU A 175 -27.59 -12.61 27.39
CA GLU A 175 -27.04 -13.80 28.04
C GLU A 175 -26.49 -13.44 29.44
N PRO A 176 -26.67 -14.31 30.45
CA PRO A 176 -26.22 -14.05 31.81
C PRO A 176 -24.68 -14.09 31.91
N GLU A 177 -24.10 -13.06 32.53
CA GLU A 177 -22.67 -12.98 32.81
C GLU A 177 -22.20 -14.14 33.71
N GLU A 178 -21.36 -15.01 33.17
CA GLU A 178 -20.60 -15.98 33.97
C GLU A 178 -19.47 -15.26 34.71
N GLY A 179 -19.50 -15.37 36.04
CA GLY A 179 -18.61 -14.65 36.95
C GLY A 179 -17.12 -15.07 36.89
N PRO A 180 -16.23 -14.26 37.50
CA PRO A 180 -14.80 -14.50 37.49
C PRO A 180 -14.44 -15.62 38.48
N GLY A 181 -14.14 -16.80 37.96
CA GLY A 181 -13.67 -17.94 38.76
C GLY A 181 -12.50 -18.66 38.09
N GLY A 182 -11.31 -18.53 38.67
CA GLY A 182 -10.19 -19.43 38.40
C GLY A 182 -8.84 -18.74 38.25
N GLU A 183 -8.25 -18.34 39.38
CA GLU A 183 -6.79 -18.17 39.46
C GLU A 183 -6.13 -19.52 39.10
N LYS A 184 -5.40 -19.57 37.99
CA LYS A 184 -4.50 -20.70 37.71
C LYS A 184 -3.29 -20.63 38.65
N PRO A 185 -2.84 -21.76 39.22
CA PRO A 185 -1.60 -21.82 39.98
C PRO A 185 -0.43 -21.37 39.11
N ARG A 186 0.50 -20.61 39.69
CA ARG A 186 1.78 -20.30 39.07
C ARG A 186 2.66 -21.54 39.14
N ASP A 187 3.08 -22.03 37.98
CA ASP A 187 4.15 -23.01 37.85
C ASP A 187 5.51 -22.29 38.06
N ASP A 188 5.75 -21.84 39.29
CA ASP A 188 7.04 -21.32 39.77
C ASP A 188 7.73 -22.43 40.61
N ASP A 189 7.96 -23.62 40.06
CA ASP A 189 8.82 -24.65 40.69
C ASP A 189 9.27 -25.67 39.62
N CYS A 190 10.25 -25.28 38.81
CA CYS A 190 11.11 -26.21 38.06
C CYS A 190 12.56 -25.81 38.27
N GLU A 191 12.98 -25.82 39.53
CA GLU A 191 14.39 -25.95 39.88
C GLU A 191 14.74 -27.45 40.00
N ASP A 192 15.80 -27.82 39.28
CA ASP A 192 16.79 -28.81 39.73
C ASP A 192 16.48 -30.32 39.61
N TRP A 193 16.49 -30.86 38.38
CA TRP A 193 17.01 -32.21 38.16
C TRP A 193 17.36 -32.47 36.69
N GLU A 194 18.65 -32.70 36.45
CA GLU A 194 19.18 -33.27 35.21
C GLU A 194 18.45 -34.58 34.89
N LEU A 195 17.67 -34.64 33.79
CA LEU A 195 17.46 -35.80 32.89
C LEU A 195 16.37 -35.46 31.83
N PRO A 196 16.45 -36.01 30.61
CA PRO A 196 15.65 -35.57 29.46
C PRO A 196 14.24 -36.19 29.42
N CYS A 197 13.26 -35.40 28.97
CA CYS A 197 11.88 -35.81 28.67
C CYS A 197 11.79 -36.80 27.50
#